data_AF-A0A2N2JCX6-F1
#
_entry.id   AF-A0A2N2JCX6-F1
#
_cell.length_a   1.000
_cell.length_b   1.000
_cell.length_c   1.000
_cell.angle_alpha   90.00
_cell.angle_beta   90.00
_cell.angle_gamma   90.00
#
_symmetry.space_group_name_H-M   'P 1'
#
loop_
_entity.id
_entity.type
_entity.pdbx_description
1 polymer ?
#
loop_
_entity_poly.entity_id
_entity_poly.type
_entity_poly.pdbx_seq_one_letter_code
_entity_poly.pdbx_strand_id
1 'polypeptide(L)'
;MSVSVESAADKVKQGEGGGAKGGGGASGGGGGSATLKGADYASGAASLEPKAEDEHGHSHGAEPEPGKADAAKAPERTDGADIPVDVRTSVLGKLEALPRSKATLDNIKKAKGNLDFPIKWSKQGTFHSSGSVFIRSTSTEDSWVGSLAHELVHLETFVTGNAANPKTDAKDKFVEKKMEDEINAQAACYIALMQKGEKSNGSQAGYDDWIPWVGKNHADLVKAKKWSEIEVAAKAWIKGKYKSEWVTNNTKENYYTYWGNHWDKVNAKK
;
A
#
# COMPACT_ATOMS: atom_id res chain seq x y z
N MET A 1 17.94 24.79 -53.12
CA MET A 1 19.37 24.84 -52.73
C MET A 1 19.80 23.41 -52.48
N SER A 2 20.59 22.87 -53.40
CA SER A 2 21.18 21.53 -53.34
C SER A 2 22.53 21.61 -52.64
N VAL A 3 22.83 20.68 -51.72
CA VAL A 3 24.14 20.03 -51.65
C VAL A 3 23.96 18.64 -51.02
N SER A 4 24.34 17.60 -51.76
CA SER A 4 24.64 16.24 -51.29
C SER A 4 26.16 16.06 -51.32
N VAL A 5 26.76 15.37 -50.34
CA VAL A 5 27.92 14.43 -50.44
C VAL A 5 27.92 13.63 -49.11
N GLU A 6 27.60 12.32 -49.04
CA GLU A 6 28.49 11.13 -49.14
C GLU A 6 29.73 11.19 -48.21
N SER A 7 30.29 10.12 -47.61
CA SER A 7 30.06 8.67 -47.45
C SER A 7 31.27 8.13 -46.62
N ALA A 8 31.28 6.82 -46.32
CA ALA A 8 32.34 5.93 -45.82
C ALA A 8 32.23 5.56 -44.32
N ALA A 9 31.78 4.38 -43.88
CA ALA A 9 32.10 2.97 -44.21
C ALA A 9 33.46 2.48 -43.68
N ASP A 10 33.44 1.58 -42.68
CA ASP A 10 34.10 0.25 -42.61
C ASP A 10 34.20 -0.19 -41.13
N LYS A 11 33.52 -1.27 -40.70
CA LYS A 11 33.83 -2.71 -40.77
C LYS A 11 34.90 -3.21 -39.78
N VAL A 12 34.77 -4.51 -39.46
CA VAL A 12 35.70 -5.44 -38.78
C VAL A 12 35.34 -5.71 -37.30
N LYS A 13 35.18 -6.93 -36.78
CA LYS A 13 35.11 -8.32 -37.29
C LYS A 13 34.57 -9.24 -36.16
N GLN A 14 34.06 -10.40 -36.58
CA GLN A 14 33.72 -11.60 -35.81
C GLN A 14 34.92 -12.30 -35.12
N GLY A 15 34.59 -13.14 -34.14
CA GLY A 15 35.28 -14.39 -33.73
C GLY A 15 34.48 -15.02 -32.56
N GLU A 16 33.66 -16.05 -32.74
CA GLU A 16 33.94 -17.51 -32.82
C GLU A 16 34.75 -18.11 -31.66
N GLY A 17 34.18 -19.15 -31.01
CA GLY A 17 34.95 -20.34 -30.61
C GLY A 17 34.72 -20.97 -29.22
N GLY A 18 34.01 -22.11 -29.19
CA GLY A 18 34.22 -23.29 -28.31
C GLY A 18 33.85 -23.18 -26.81
N GLY A 19 33.34 -24.20 -26.09
CA GLY A 19 33.20 -25.62 -26.34
C GLY A 19 33.42 -26.44 -25.04
N ALA A 20 32.32 -27.00 -24.49
CA ALA A 20 32.17 -28.29 -23.79
C ALA A 20 32.77 -28.61 -22.38
N LYS A 21 31.85 -29.18 -21.54
CA LYS A 21 31.97 -30.27 -20.51
C LYS A 21 32.91 -30.07 -19.31
N GLY A 22 32.61 -30.45 -18.06
CA GLY A 22 31.52 -31.22 -17.45
C GLY A 22 31.89 -31.64 -16.02
N GLY A 23 30.91 -32.21 -15.28
CA GLY A 23 31.08 -32.91 -13.99
C GLY A 23 30.80 -32.03 -12.76
N GLY A 24 29.99 -32.38 -11.76
CA GLY A 24 29.28 -33.62 -11.42
C GLY A 24 29.08 -33.68 -9.89
N GLY A 25 27.91 -34.14 -9.43
CA GLY A 25 27.60 -34.52 -8.03
C GLY A 25 27.00 -33.38 -7.18
N ALA A 26 25.69 -33.32 -6.86
CA ALA A 26 24.75 -34.25 -6.23
C ALA A 26 24.90 -34.37 -4.69
N SER A 27 23.99 -33.72 -3.97
CA SER A 27 23.32 -34.17 -2.72
C SER A 27 22.30 -33.08 -2.36
N GLY A 28 20.98 -33.28 -2.50
CA GLY A 28 20.13 -33.93 -1.50
C GLY A 28 19.84 -32.92 -0.38
N GLY A 29 18.62 -32.56 0.00
CA GLY A 29 17.26 -33.02 -0.26
C GLY A 29 16.34 -32.32 0.76
N GLY A 30 15.02 -32.44 0.58
CA GLY A 30 14.00 -31.97 1.52
C GLY A 30 13.55 -30.54 1.20
N GLY A 31 12.33 -30.30 0.75
CA GLY A 31 11.10 -30.81 1.33
C GLY A 31 10.42 -29.64 2.04
N GLY A 32 9.55 -28.93 1.34
CA GLY A 32 8.91 -27.74 1.86
C GLY A 32 8.04 -27.03 0.84
N SER A 33 7.18 -27.78 0.15
CA SER A 33 5.98 -27.19 -0.46
C SER A 33 5.12 -26.65 0.69
N ALA A 34 5.32 -25.39 1.08
CA ALA A 34 4.37 -24.68 1.91
C ALA A 34 3.17 -24.35 1.01
N THR A 35 2.26 -25.30 0.94
CA THR A 35 0.91 -25.15 0.39
C THR A 35 0.22 -24.00 1.14
N LEU A 36 0.28 -22.77 0.62
CA LEU A 36 -0.55 -21.66 1.10
C LEU A 36 -1.98 -21.78 0.56
N LYS A 37 -2.57 -22.97 0.71
CA LYS A 37 -3.98 -23.22 0.42
C LYS A 37 -4.69 -23.20 1.77
N GLY A 38 -5.31 -22.06 2.09
CA GLY A 38 -6.13 -21.91 3.30
C GLY A 38 -5.41 -21.28 4.50
N ALA A 39 -4.80 -20.11 4.32
CA ALA A 39 -4.58 -19.24 5.48
C ALA A 39 -5.96 -18.79 5.97
N ASP A 40 -6.56 -19.51 6.91
CA ASP A 40 -7.76 -19.04 7.61
C ASP A 40 -7.43 -17.71 8.30
N TYR A 41 -8.38 -16.78 8.33
CA TYR A 41 -8.27 -15.53 9.11
C TYR A 41 -8.33 -15.79 10.64
N ALA A 42 -8.13 -17.04 11.06
CA ALA A 42 -8.05 -17.45 12.44
C ALA A 42 -6.87 -16.73 13.10
N SER A 43 -7.22 -15.91 14.09
CA SER A 43 -6.34 -15.28 15.07
C SER A 43 -5.28 -16.28 15.55
N GLY A 44 -4.04 -16.16 15.06
CA GLY A 44 -3.02 -17.15 15.37
C GLY A 44 -1.69 -17.04 14.63
N ALA A 45 -1.59 -16.28 13.54
CA ALA A 45 -0.29 -15.77 13.12
C ALA A 45 0.08 -14.68 14.13
N ALA A 46 1.15 -14.91 14.89
CA ALA A 46 1.65 -13.98 15.90
C ALA A 46 1.62 -12.55 15.34
N SER A 47 0.68 -11.74 15.82
CA SER A 47 0.71 -10.30 15.67
C SER A 47 1.98 -9.85 16.41
N LEU A 48 3.04 -9.67 15.63
CA LEU A 48 4.30 -9.07 16.05
C LEU A 48 4.29 -7.56 15.80
N GLU A 49 3.13 -7.04 15.41
CA GLU A 49 2.77 -5.65 15.64
C GLU A 49 2.74 -5.45 17.17
N PRO A 50 3.24 -4.31 17.67
CA PRO A 50 3.12 -3.98 19.07
C PRO A 50 1.64 -4.17 19.46
N LYS A 51 1.41 -4.87 20.59
CA LYS A 51 0.08 -4.97 21.20
C LYS A 51 -0.60 -3.62 21.10
N ALA A 52 -1.90 -3.64 20.80
CA ALA A 52 -2.85 -2.54 20.62
C ALA A 52 -2.89 -1.47 21.75
N GLU A 53 -1.72 -0.92 22.05
CA GLU A 53 -1.42 0.20 22.91
C GLU A 53 -0.72 1.16 21.96
N ASP A 54 -1.52 2.05 21.36
CA ASP A 54 -1.11 3.20 20.53
C ASP A 54 -0.77 2.98 19.04
N GLU A 55 -1.22 1.89 18.40
CA GLU A 55 -1.32 1.85 16.93
C GLU A 55 -2.57 2.58 16.45
N HIS A 56 -2.55 3.90 16.61
CA HIS A 56 -3.53 4.75 15.95
C HIS A 56 -3.23 4.77 14.46
N GLY A 57 -4.05 4.04 13.71
CA GLY A 57 -4.28 4.33 12.28
C GLY A 57 -4.38 5.83 12.06
N HIS A 58 -3.89 6.30 10.92
CA HIS A 58 -3.77 7.71 10.57
C HIS A 58 -5.12 8.44 10.71
N SER A 59 -5.44 8.88 11.92
CA SER A 59 -6.55 9.75 12.21
C SER A 59 -6.05 11.17 12.07
N HIS A 60 -6.13 11.69 10.85
CA HIS A 60 -6.31 13.13 10.69
C HIS A 60 -7.54 13.52 11.52
N GLY A 61 -7.39 14.51 12.40
CA GLY A 61 -8.44 14.93 13.33
C GLY A 61 -9.77 15.16 12.62
N ALA A 62 -10.87 14.91 13.33
CA ALA A 62 -12.19 15.21 12.82
C ALA A 62 -12.34 16.74 12.65
N GLU A 63 -12.53 17.20 11.41
CA GLU A 63 -13.14 18.52 11.19
C GLU A 63 -14.67 18.40 11.22
N PRO A 64 -15.38 19.42 11.73
CA PRO A 64 -16.83 19.43 11.83
C PRO A 64 -17.48 19.55 10.45
N GLU A 65 -18.45 18.68 10.14
CA GLU A 65 -19.24 18.82 8.92
C GLU A 65 -20.15 20.07 8.97
N PRO A 66 -20.26 20.82 7.86
CA PRO A 66 -21.23 21.90 7.74
C PRO A 66 -22.65 21.35 7.51
N GLY A 67 -23.57 21.72 8.40
CA GLY A 67 -25.00 21.80 8.11
C GLY A 67 -25.77 20.48 8.09
N LYS A 68 -26.40 20.15 9.23
CA LYS A 68 -27.38 19.06 9.34
C LYS A 68 -28.58 19.31 8.41
N ALA A 69 -28.82 18.37 7.51
CA ALA A 69 -30.18 18.02 7.07
C ALA A 69 -30.50 16.65 7.67
N ASP A 70 -31.74 16.46 8.13
CA ASP A 70 -32.20 15.26 8.85
C ASP A 70 -32.03 13.98 8.02
N ALA A 71 -30.85 13.35 8.11
CA ALA A 71 -30.60 12.02 7.61
C ALA A 71 -31.27 11.02 8.55
N ALA A 72 -32.03 10.07 7.99
CA ALA A 72 -32.53 8.90 8.70
C ALA A 72 -31.45 8.36 9.63
N LYS A 73 -31.81 8.10 10.90
CA LYS A 73 -30.88 7.66 11.94
C LYS A 73 -30.12 6.44 11.42
N ALA A 74 -28.87 6.66 11.01
CA ALA A 74 -28.04 5.59 10.46
C ALA A 74 -28.00 4.45 11.51
N PRO A 75 -28.06 3.17 11.08
CA PRO A 75 -27.96 2.05 11.99
C PRO A 75 -26.72 2.20 12.86
N GLU A 76 -26.83 1.82 14.14
CA GLU A 76 -25.75 1.95 15.10
C GLU A 76 -24.50 1.18 14.62
N ARG A 77 -23.38 1.89 14.47
CA ARG A 77 -22.10 1.33 14.01
C ARG A 77 -21.24 1.00 15.23
N THR A 78 -21.32 -0.24 15.70
CA THR A 78 -20.59 -0.70 16.89
C THR A 78 -19.13 -0.97 16.59
N ASP A 79 -18.23 -0.36 17.36
CA ASP A 79 -16.78 -0.53 17.25
C ASP A 79 -16.36 -2.01 17.29
N GLY A 80 -15.53 -2.45 16.34
CA GLY A 80 -15.06 -3.82 16.19
C GLY A 80 -16.06 -4.82 15.59
N ALA A 81 -17.33 -4.44 15.42
CA ALA A 81 -18.31 -5.30 14.75
C ALA A 81 -18.09 -5.31 13.23
N ASP A 82 -18.40 -6.45 12.59
CA ASP A 82 -18.35 -6.56 11.14
C ASP A 82 -19.35 -5.60 10.49
N ILE A 83 -18.99 -5.08 9.33
CA ILE A 83 -19.88 -4.21 8.57
C ILE A 83 -20.99 -5.04 7.90
N PRO A 84 -22.19 -4.47 7.70
CA PRO A 84 -23.26 -5.11 6.96
C PRO A 84 -22.83 -5.52 5.52
N VAL A 85 -23.41 -6.59 4.99
CA VAL A 85 -23.06 -7.17 3.68
C VAL A 85 -23.31 -6.20 2.52
N ASP A 86 -24.36 -5.39 2.61
CA ASP A 86 -24.68 -4.33 1.64
C ASP A 86 -23.61 -3.24 1.63
N VAL A 87 -23.16 -2.79 2.81
CA VAL A 87 -22.06 -1.82 2.94
C VAL A 87 -20.77 -2.42 2.38
N ARG A 88 -20.45 -3.67 2.71
CA ARG A 88 -19.29 -4.39 2.16
C ARG A 88 -19.33 -4.42 0.64
N THR A 89 -20.47 -4.82 0.07
CA THR A 89 -20.65 -4.94 -1.38
C THR A 89 -20.53 -3.58 -2.07
N SER A 90 -21.15 -2.54 -1.52
CA SER A 90 -21.07 -1.17 -2.03
C SER A 90 -19.62 -0.67 -2.07
N VAL A 91 -18.91 -0.79 -0.94
CA VAL A 91 -17.55 -0.29 -0.78
C VAL A 91 -16.56 -1.05 -1.67
N LEU A 92 -16.64 -2.38 -1.73
CA LEU A 92 -15.80 -3.17 -2.63
C LEU A 92 -16.11 -2.85 -4.09
N GLY A 93 -17.38 -2.68 -4.48
CA GLY A 93 -17.76 -2.28 -5.83
C GLY A 93 -17.19 -0.91 -6.23
N LYS A 94 -17.18 0.07 -5.33
CA LYS A 94 -16.54 1.37 -5.55
C LYS A 94 -15.03 1.25 -5.77
N LEU A 95 -14.35 0.37 -5.04
CA LEU A 95 -12.92 0.11 -5.19
C LEU A 95 -12.62 -0.66 -6.48
N GLU A 96 -13.45 -1.64 -6.85
CA GLU A 96 -13.31 -2.40 -8.11
C GLU A 96 -13.52 -1.53 -9.36
N ALA A 97 -14.27 -0.43 -9.26
CA ALA A 97 -14.43 0.54 -10.34
C ALA A 97 -13.15 1.36 -10.60
N LEU A 98 -12.19 1.39 -9.67
CA LEU A 98 -10.93 2.12 -9.80
C LEU A 98 -9.82 1.16 -10.27
N PRO A 99 -9.20 1.37 -11.45
CA PRO A 99 -8.22 0.42 -12.00
C PRO A 99 -7.10 0.02 -11.04
N ARG A 100 -6.57 0.97 -10.24
CA ARG A 100 -5.47 0.67 -9.32
C ARG A 100 -5.92 -0.14 -8.11
N SER A 101 -7.07 0.20 -7.52
CA SER A 101 -7.64 -0.54 -6.40
C SER A 101 -8.11 -1.93 -6.82
N LYS A 102 -8.70 -2.05 -8.02
CA LYS A 102 -9.03 -3.33 -8.65
C LYS A 102 -7.82 -4.25 -8.77
N ALA A 103 -6.67 -3.74 -9.23
CA ALA A 103 -5.46 -4.55 -9.34
C ALA A 103 -5.02 -5.13 -7.98
N THR A 104 -5.10 -4.34 -6.89
CA THR A 104 -4.81 -4.83 -5.53
C THR A 104 -5.83 -5.86 -5.06
N LEU A 105 -7.13 -5.65 -5.31
CA LEU A 105 -8.16 -6.64 -5.00
C LEU A 105 -7.93 -7.95 -5.77
N ASP A 106 -7.59 -7.88 -7.05
CA ASP A 106 -7.26 -9.07 -7.86
C ASP A 106 -6.03 -9.81 -7.31
N ASN A 107 -5.01 -9.10 -6.81
CA ASN A 107 -3.85 -9.69 -6.16
C ASN A 107 -4.19 -10.36 -4.82
N ILE A 108 -5.01 -9.72 -3.98
CA ILE A 108 -5.52 -10.32 -2.73
C ILE A 108 -6.30 -11.60 -3.06
N LYS A 109 -7.21 -11.53 -4.02
CA LYS A 109 -7.99 -12.69 -4.48
C LYS A 109 -7.10 -13.80 -5.03
N LYS A 110 -6.04 -13.47 -5.75
CA LYS A 110 -5.05 -14.45 -6.24
C LYS A 110 -4.30 -15.12 -5.08
N ALA A 111 -3.91 -14.36 -4.05
CA ALA A 111 -3.20 -14.89 -2.90
C ALA A 111 -4.08 -15.76 -1.99
N LYS A 112 -5.36 -15.39 -1.81
CA LYS A 112 -6.27 -16.01 -0.83
C LYS A 112 -7.33 -16.93 -1.44
N GLY A 113 -7.55 -16.85 -2.75
CA GLY A 113 -8.62 -17.54 -3.47
C GLY A 113 -9.97 -16.80 -3.46
N ASN A 114 -10.17 -15.83 -2.57
CA ASN A 114 -11.40 -15.03 -2.45
C ASN A 114 -11.11 -13.63 -1.88
N LEU A 115 -12.16 -12.82 -1.73
CA LEU A 115 -12.12 -11.50 -1.08
C LEU A 115 -12.85 -11.53 0.27
N ASP A 116 -12.72 -12.63 1.03
CA ASP A 116 -13.48 -12.84 2.28
C ASP A 116 -12.68 -12.46 3.53
N PHE A 117 -12.05 -11.28 3.55
CA PHE A 117 -11.37 -10.76 4.74
C PHE A 117 -12.31 -9.95 5.63
N PRO A 118 -12.13 -9.91 6.96
CA PRO A 118 -12.97 -9.10 7.84
C PRO A 118 -12.87 -7.61 7.52
N ILE A 119 -14.02 -6.94 7.42
CA ILE A 119 -14.11 -5.48 7.38
C ILE A 119 -15.00 -5.04 8.54
N LYS A 120 -14.45 -4.23 9.45
CA LYS A 120 -15.07 -3.92 10.74
C LYS A 120 -15.23 -2.42 10.95
N TRP A 121 -16.20 -2.02 11.75
CA TRP A 121 -16.33 -0.64 12.19
C TRP A 121 -15.18 -0.27 13.15
N SER A 122 -14.72 0.97 13.08
CA SER A 122 -13.78 1.53 14.05
C SER A 122 -14.08 2.98 14.43
N LYS A 123 -13.96 3.31 15.72
CA LYS A 123 -13.96 4.68 16.23
C LYS A 123 -12.60 5.37 16.08
N GLN A 124 -11.54 4.62 15.86
CA GLN A 124 -10.16 5.13 15.83
C GLN A 124 -9.74 5.61 14.43
N GLY A 125 -10.39 5.12 13.38
CA GLY A 125 -10.08 5.53 12.01
C GLY A 125 -10.31 4.40 11.01
N THR A 126 -9.78 4.59 9.82
CA THR A 126 -9.65 3.51 8.83
C THR A 126 -8.22 3.01 8.90
N PHE A 127 -8.02 1.71 9.09
CA PHE A 127 -6.70 1.09 9.21
C PHE A 127 -6.75 -0.41 8.94
N HIS A 128 -5.63 -1.00 8.55
CA HIS A 128 -5.42 -2.44 8.51
C HIS A 128 -4.73 -2.92 9.79
N SER A 129 -5.17 -4.05 10.34
CA SER A 129 -4.40 -4.79 11.35
C SER A 129 -4.69 -6.27 11.27
N SER A 130 -3.63 -7.08 11.35
CA SER A 130 -3.71 -8.55 11.47
C SER A 130 -4.66 -9.23 10.46
N GLY A 131 -4.65 -8.78 9.20
CA GLY A 131 -5.49 -9.33 8.13
C GLY A 131 -6.95 -8.89 8.14
N SER A 132 -7.31 -7.93 8.99
CA SER A 132 -8.61 -7.26 9.01
C SER A 132 -8.46 -5.80 8.56
N VAL A 133 -9.49 -5.28 7.90
CA VAL A 133 -9.61 -3.85 7.60
C VAL A 133 -10.66 -3.24 8.52
N PHE A 134 -10.33 -2.11 9.11
CA PHE A 134 -11.21 -1.33 9.96
C PHE A 134 -11.59 -0.06 9.22
N ILE A 135 -12.86 0.35 9.28
CA ILE A 135 -13.36 1.57 8.65
C ILE A 135 -13.96 2.52 9.66
N ARG A 136 -13.64 3.81 9.52
CA ARG A 136 -14.11 4.85 10.45
C ARG A 136 -15.63 4.91 10.49
N SER A 137 -16.22 4.64 11.64
CA SER A 137 -17.67 4.56 11.85
C SER A 137 -18.39 5.90 11.68
N THR A 138 -17.70 7.03 11.81
CA THR A 138 -18.30 8.37 11.66
C THR A 138 -18.21 8.92 10.23
N SER A 139 -17.61 8.18 9.29
CA SER A 139 -17.37 8.63 7.92
C SER A 139 -18.41 8.08 6.94
N THR A 140 -18.41 8.59 5.72
CA THR A 140 -19.27 8.13 4.62
C THR A 140 -18.52 7.16 3.70
N GLU A 141 -19.25 6.34 2.94
CA GLU A 141 -18.63 5.41 1.99
C GLU A 141 -17.70 6.09 0.99
N ASP A 142 -18.09 7.27 0.50
CA ASP A 142 -17.29 8.00 -0.47
C ASP A 142 -15.99 8.51 0.14
N SER A 143 -16.03 8.93 1.41
CA SER A 143 -14.84 9.35 2.16
C SER A 143 -13.89 8.20 2.50
N TRP A 144 -14.36 6.95 2.51
CA TRP A 144 -13.51 5.79 2.79
C TRP A 144 -12.66 5.36 1.61
N VAL A 145 -13.04 5.66 0.37
CA VAL A 145 -12.40 5.07 -0.83
C VAL A 145 -10.89 5.30 -0.84
N GLY A 146 -10.42 6.52 -0.56
CA GLY A 146 -9.00 6.84 -0.50
C GLY A 146 -8.27 6.04 0.59
N SER A 147 -8.78 6.07 1.82
CA SER A 147 -8.18 5.33 2.94
C SER A 147 -8.25 3.82 2.73
N LEU A 148 -9.33 3.29 2.16
CA LEU A 148 -9.43 1.87 1.87
C LEU A 148 -8.47 1.43 0.76
N ALA A 149 -8.24 2.24 -0.26
CA ALA A 149 -7.20 1.96 -1.25
C ALA A 149 -5.80 1.88 -0.61
N HIS A 150 -5.54 2.68 0.43
CA HIS A 150 -4.34 2.59 1.26
C HIS A 150 -4.31 1.27 2.04
N GLU A 151 -5.34 0.99 2.85
CA GLU A 151 -5.36 -0.21 3.71
C GLU A 151 -5.36 -1.53 2.94
N LEU A 152 -5.92 -1.55 1.72
CA LEU A 152 -5.87 -2.73 0.88
C LEU A 152 -4.45 -3.10 0.44
N VAL A 153 -3.53 -2.13 0.33
CA VAL A 153 -2.11 -2.44 0.05
C VAL A 153 -1.47 -3.13 1.26
N HIS A 154 -1.72 -2.65 2.48
CA HIS A 154 -1.25 -3.33 3.70
C HIS A 154 -1.82 -4.75 3.80
N LEU A 155 -3.10 -4.91 3.49
CA LEU A 155 -3.72 -6.23 3.44
C LEU A 155 -3.08 -7.12 2.36
N GLU A 156 -2.83 -6.60 1.15
CA GLU A 156 -2.12 -7.31 0.08
C GLU A 156 -0.73 -7.77 0.54
N THR A 157 0.05 -6.88 1.15
CA THR A 157 1.36 -7.19 1.71
C THR A 157 1.29 -8.27 2.79
N PHE A 158 0.27 -8.22 3.66
CA PHE A 158 0.03 -9.22 4.68
C PHE A 158 -0.31 -10.59 4.07
N VAL A 159 -1.32 -10.67 3.19
CA VAL A 159 -1.80 -11.95 2.64
C VAL A 159 -0.82 -12.59 1.67
N THR A 160 0.08 -11.81 1.06
CA THR A 160 1.16 -12.32 0.20
C THR A 160 2.39 -12.77 0.99
N GLY A 161 2.40 -12.60 2.32
CA GLY A 161 3.53 -13.00 3.18
C GLY A 161 4.74 -12.07 3.09
N ASN A 162 4.56 -10.84 2.59
CA ASN A 162 5.63 -9.86 2.41
C ASN A 162 5.76 -8.85 3.54
N ALA A 163 4.85 -8.89 4.53
CA ALA A 163 4.88 -8.01 5.69
C ALA A 163 6.21 -8.08 6.45
N ALA A 164 6.72 -6.91 6.84
CA ALA A 164 7.95 -6.78 7.61
C ALA A 164 7.82 -7.45 8.98
N ASN A 165 8.82 -8.23 9.39
CA ASN A 165 8.80 -8.93 10.67
C ASN A 165 10.06 -8.59 11.49
N PRO A 166 9.92 -7.85 12.61
CA PRO A 166 11.08 -7.39 13.38
C PRO A 166 11.81 -8.52 14.12
N LYS A 167 11.20 -9.71 14.23
CA LYS A 167 11.84 -10.87 14.87
C LYS A 167 12.70 -11.68 13.90
N THR A 168 12.44 -11.60 12.60
CA THR A 168 13.11 -12.42 11.57
C THR A 168 13.90 -11.62 10.56
N ASP A 169 13.49 -10.37 10.28
CA ASP A 169 14.22 -9.48 9.38
C ASP A 169 15.36 -8.77 10.12
N ALA A 170 16.48 -8.56 9.42
CA ALA A 170 17.52 -7.63 9.86
C ALA A 170 16.95 -6.20 9.94
N LYS A 171 17.51 -5.35 10.80
CA LYS A 171 16.97 -4.00 11.11
C LYS A 171 16.76 -3.14 9.86
N ASP A 172 17.78 -3.07 9.00
CA ASP A 172 17.73 -2.35 7.74
C ASP A 172 16.64 -2.90 6.81
N LYS A 173 16.54 -4.23 6.68
CA LYS A 173 15.52 -4.87 5.85
C LYS A 173 14.10 -4.68 6.41
N PHE A 174 13.95 -4.71 7.72
CA PHE A 174 12.67 -4.44 8.39
C PHE A 174 12.20 -3.01 8.11
N VAL A 175 13.08 -2.02 8.30
CA VAL A 175 12.78 -0.61 8.03
C VAL A 175 12.49 -0.40 6.54
N GLU A 176 13.27 -0.99 5.64
CA GLU A 176 13.03 -0.93 4.20
C GLU A 176 11.63 -1.46 3.85
N LYS A 177 11.28 -2.67 4.28
CA LYS A 177 9.97 -3.27 4.01
C LYS A 177 8.81 -2.44 4.57
N LYS A 178 8.93 -1.92 5.80
CA LYS A 178 7.90 -1.05 6.41
C LYS A 178 7.70 0.22 5.59
N MET A 179 8.78 0.85 5.16
CA MET A 179 8.69 2.08 4.37
C MET A 179 8.20 1.83 2.95
N GLU A 180 8.60 0.72 2.32
CA GLU A 180 8.08 0.32 1.00
C GLU A 180 6.58 0.08 1.03
N ASP A 181 6.08 -0.63 2.05
CA ASP A 181 4.66 -0.90 2.25
C ASP A 181 3.86 0.40 2.36
N GLU A 182 4.29 1.31 3.25
CA GLU A 182 3.68 2.62 3.45
C GLU A 182 3.73 3.52 2.21
N ILE A 183 4.87 3.57 1.51
CA ILE A 183 5.01 4.34 0.26
C ILE A 183 4.07 3.79 -0.82
N ASN A 184 3.94 2.46 -0.93
CA ASN A 184 3.04 1.82 -1.88
C ASN A 184 1.57 2.07 -1.52
N ALA A 185 1.21 2.00 -0.24
CA ALA A 185 -0.15 2.26 0.24
C ALA A 185 -0.57 3.71 -0.03
N GLN A 186 0.31 4.67 0.30
CA GLN A 186 0.04 6.09 0.05
C GLN A 186 -0.02 6.41 -1.45
N ALA A 187 0.82 5.80 -2.27
CA ALA A 187 0.75 5.96 -3.72
C ALA A 187 -0.57 5.38 -4.29
N ALA A 188 -1.00 4.20 -3.83
CA ALA A 188 -2.27 3.62 -4.25
C ALA A 188 -3.47 4.51 -3.87
N CYS A 189 -3.45 5.10 -2.68
CA CYS A 189 -4.41 6.10 -2.23
C CYS A 189 -4.49 7.29 -3.20
N TYR A 190 -3.35 7.89 -3.55
CA TYR A 190 -3.29 9.05 -4.44
C TYR A 190 -3.83 8.73 -5.83
N ILE A 191 -3.46 7.57 -6.39
CA ILE A 191 -3.95 7.15 -7.70
C ILE A 191 -5.45 6.87 -7.66
N ALA A 192 -5.96 6.24 -6.60
CA ALA A 192 -7.39 5.97 -6.43
C ALA A 192 -8.21 7.27 -6.36
N LEU A 193 -7.78 8.26 -5.57
CA LEU A 193 -8.43 9.56 -5.49
C LEU A 193 -8.40 10.30 -6.84
N MET A 194 -7.26 10.27 -7.52
CA MET A 194 -7.12 10.89 -8.84
C MET A 194 -7.99 10.21 -9.91
N GLN A 195 -8.12 8.88 -9.86
CA GLN A 195 -9.00 8.11 -10.75
C GLN A 195 -10.49 8.38 -10.48
N LYS A 196 -10.86 8.60 -9.21
CA LYS A 196 -12.21 8.99 -8.80
C LYS A 196 -12.56 10.43 -9.22
N GLY A 197 -11.55 11.27 -9.45
CA GLY A 197 -11.73 12.69 -9.78
C GLY A 197 -12.05 13.56 -8.56
N GLU A 198 -11.73 13.09 -7.36
CA GLU A 198 -12.00 13.80 -6.12
C GLU A 198 -10.78 14.57 -5.62
N LYS A 199 -11.07 15.69 -4.94
CA LYS A 199 -10.10 16.37 -4.07
C LYS A 199 -9.98 15.58 -2.77
N SER A 200 -8.84 15.68 -2.08
CA SER A 200 -8.76 15.14 -0.72
C SER A 200 -9.82 15.82 0.13
N ASN A 201 -10.43 15.06 1.05
CA ASN A 201 -11.26 15.59 2.12
C ASN A 201 -10.41 15.97 3.35
N GLY A 202 -9.15 16.37 3.15
CA GLY A 202 -8.19 16.69 4.21
C GLY A 202 -7.63 15.48 4.97
N SER A 203 -8.06 14.26 4.65
CA SER A 203 -7.66 13.05 5.39
C SER A 203 -6.50 12.26 4.77
N GLN A 204 -5.91 12.76 3.67
CA GLN A 204 -4.82 12.07 2.98
C GLN A 204 -3.58 12.95 2.96
N ALA A 205 -2.67 12.68 3.90
CA ALA A 205 -1.42 13.41 4.06
C ALA A 205 -0.73 13.69 2.72
N GLY A 206 -0.50 14.96 2.41
CA GLY A 206 0.25 15.42 1.25
C GLY A 206 -0.45 15.34 -0.11
N TYR A 207 -1.67 14.81 -0.22
CA TYR A 207 -2.34 14.69 -1.53
C TYR A 207 -2.58 16.07 -2.17
N ASP A 208 -2.98 17.06 -1.36
CA ASP A 208 -3.27 18.42 -1.84
C ASP A 208 -2.01 19.16 -2.30
N ASP A 209 -0.83 18.76 -1.83
CA ASP A 209 0.47 19.26 -2.34
C ASP A 209 0.92 18.47 -3.57
N TRP A 210 0.66 17.17 -3.59
CA TRP A 210 1.08 16.27 -4.66
C TRP A 210 0.30 16.51 -5.96
N ILE A 211 -1.02 16.72 -5.90
CA ILE A 211 -1.86 16.96 -7.09
C ILE A 211 -1.38 18.15 -7.94
N PRO A 212 -1.16 19.36 -7.39
CA PRO A 212 -0.60 20.46 -8.19
C PRO A 212 0.83 20.16 -8.63
N TRP A 213 1.63 19.46 -7.81
CA TRP A 213 2.99 19.07 -8.19
C TRP A 213 3.01 18.13 -9.41
N VAL A 214 2.19 17.08 -9.43
CA VAL A 214 2.13 16.13 -10.55
C VAL A 214 1.49 16.76 -11.78
N GLY A 215 0.50 17.63 -11.60
CA GLY A 215 -0.09 18.43 -12.68
C GLY A 215 0.89 19.38 -13.34
N LYS A 216 1.86 19.92 -12.59
CA LYS A 216 2.90 20.82 -13.10
C LYS A 216 4.08 20.08 -13.73
N ASN A 217 4.62 19.08 -13.04
CA ASN A 217 5.89 18.42 -13.42
C ASN A 217 5.68 17.22 -14.36
N HIS A 218 4.46 16.68 -14.42
CA HIS A 218 4.11 15.48 -15.17
C HIS A 218 2.80 15.65 -15.95
N ALA A 219 2.53 16.86 -16.45
CA ALA A 219 1.27 17.23 -17.11
C ALA A 219 0.86 16.26 -18.24
N ASP A 220 1.80 15.82 -19.06
CA ASP A 220 1.54 14.89 -20.17
C ASP A 220 1.11 13.50 -19.67
N LEU A 221 1.69 13.02 -18.57
CA LEU A 221 1.29 11.76 -17.95
C LEU A 221 -0.14 11.84 -17.43
N VAL A 222 -0.47 12.95 -16.76
CA VAL A 222 -1.81 13.24 -16.22
C VAL A 222 -2.84 13.31 -17.35
N LYS A 223 -2.57 14.09 -18.39
CA LYS A 223 -3.47 14.24 -19.55
C LYS A 223 -3.70 12.93 -20.28
N ALA A 224 -2.64 12.13 -20.47
CA ALA A 224 -2.71 10.83 -21.12
C ALA A 224 -3.20 9.71 -20.20
N LYS A 225 -3.48 9.98 -18.92
CA LYS A 225 -3.87 9.00 -17.90
C LYS A 225 -2.93 7.79 -17.84
N LYS A 226 -1.62 8.06 -17.90
CA LYS A 226 -0.56 7.03 -17.81
C LYS A 226 -0.36 6.58 -16.36
N TRP A 227 -1.36 5.89 -15.80
CA TRP A 227 -1.46 5.60 -14.37
C TRP A 227 -0.22 4.96 -13.74
N SER A 228 0.41 3.99 -14.42
CA SER A 228 1.63 3.35 -13.90
C SER A 228 2.81 4.33 -13.81
N GLU A 229 2.97 5.23 -14.78
CA GLU A 229 4.04 6.25 -14.75
C GLU A 229 3.73 7.34 -13.69
N ILE A 230 2.45 7.70 -13.52
CA ILE A 230 2.00 8.60 -12.44
C ILE A 230 2.28 7.97 -11.07
N GLU A 231 2.03 6.68 -10.90
CA GLU A 231 2.30 5.96 -9.64
C GLU A 231 3.80 5.93 -9.32
N VAL A 232 4.67 5.75 -10.33
CA VAL A 232 6.13 5.86 -10.14
C VAL A 232 6.52 7.27 -9.66
N ALA A 233 5.96 8.32 -10.25
CA ALA A 233 6.19 9.70 -9.80
C ALA A 233 5.67 9.95 -8.37
N ALA A 234 4.50 9.41 -8.04
CA ALA A 234 3.93 9.48 -6.69
C ALA A 234 4.86 8.83 -5.66
N LYS A 235 5.32 7.60 -5.91
CA LYS A 235 6.24 6.87 -5.02
C LYS A 235 7.53 7.64 -4.80
N ALA A 236 8.12 8.22 -5.85
CA ALA A 236 9.33 9.02 -5.73
C ALA A 236 9.11 10.28 -4.86
N TRP A 237 8.01 10.98 -5.07
CA TRP A 237 7.65 12.17 -4.29
C TRP A 237 7.39 11.84 -2.82
N ILE A 238 6.57 10.82 -2.55
CA ILE A 238 6.22 10.32 -1.21
C ILE A 238 7.49 9.87 -0.46
N LYS A 239 8.37 9.11 -1.12
CA LYS A 239 9.66 8.70 -0.56
C LYS A 239 10.53 9.90 -0.17
N GLY A 240 10.52 10.96 -0.98
CA GLY A 240 11.18 12.23 -0.65
C GLY A 240 10.62 12.83 0.63
N LYS A 241 9.30 12.96 0.72
CA LYS A 241 8.61 13.50 1.90
C LYS A 241 8.88 12.71 3.18
N TYR A 242 8.83 11.37 3.12
CA TYR A 242 9.17 10.52 4.27
C TYR A 242 10.63 10.66 4.73
N LYS A 243 11.55 11.00 3.84
CA LYS A 243 12.96 11.19 4.20
C LYS A 243 13.27 12.58 4.77
N SER A 244 12.46 13.59 4.48
CA SER A 244 12.81 14.99 4.79
C SER A 244 11.84 15.74 5.68
N GLU A 245 10.54 15.40 5.67
CA GLU A 245 9.49 16.28 6.19
C GLU A 245 8.45 15.54 7.02
N TRP A 246 7.97 14.39 6.53
CA TRP A 246 6.90 13.67 7.21
C TRP A 246 7.41 12.92 8.43
N VAL A 247 6.67 13.10 9.52
CA VAL A 247 6.94 12.52 10.83
C VAL A 247 5.71 11.79 11.33
N THR A 248 5.91 10.82 12.21
CA THR A 248 4.82 10.11 12.86
C THR A 248 3.96 11.06 13.68
N ASN A 249 2.66 10.82 13.75
CA ASN A 249 1.77 11.72 14.48
C ASN A 249 1.93 11.64 16.00
N ASN A 250 2.27 10.45 16.53
CA ASN A 250 2.41 10.17 17.96
C ASN A 250 3.78 10.57 18.52
N THR A 251 4.87 10.11 17.90
CA THR A 251 6.23 10.36 18.40
C THR A 251 6.88 11.61 17.80
N LYS A 252 6.31 12.14 16.71
CA LYS A 252 6.89 13.25 15.93
C LYS A 252 8.29 12.93 15.39
N GLU A 253 8.64 11.65 15.33
CA GLU A 253 9.90 11.17 14.78
C GLU A 253 9.78 10.97 13.28
N ASN A 254 10.91 11.06 12.58
CA ASN A 254 10.98 10.59 11.20
C ASN A 254 10.59 9.10 11.14
N TYR A 255 9.80 8.71 10.13
CA TYR A 255 9.30 7.33 9.98
C TYR A 255 10.41 6.27 9.92
N TYR A 256 11.55 6.56 9.27
CA TYR A 256 12.68 5.62 9.22
C TYR A 256 13.28 5.40 10.62
N THR A 257 13.39 6.47 11.42
CA THR A 257 13.86 6.41 12.80
C THR A 257 12.87 5.65 13.69
N TYR A 258 11.58 5.97 13.57
CA TYR A 258 10.51 5.30 14.33
C TYR A 258 10.55 3.78 14.15
N TRP A 259 10.61 3.29 12.90
CA TRP A 259 10.69 1.85 12.64
C TRP A 259 12.01 1.23 13.09
N GLY A 260 13.12 1.96 12.99
CA GLY A 260 14.40 1.52 13.56
C GLY A 260 14.33 1.33 15.08
N ASN A 261 13.73 2.29 15.79
CA ASN A 261 13.52 2.25 17.23
C ASN A 261 12.56 1.13 17.63
N HIS A 262 11.52 0.87 16.82
CA HIS A 262 10.63 -0.26 17.04
C HIS A 262 11.37 -1.60 16.96
N TRP A 263 12.19 -1.80 15.93
CA TRP A 263 12.99 -3.01 15.78
C TRP A 263 13.93 -3.20 16.99
N ASP A 264 14.58 -2.13 17.45
CA ASP A 264 15.46 -2.17 18.63
C ASP A 264 14.68 -2.60 19.88
N LYS A 265 13.50 -2.03 20.13
CA LYS A 265 12.65 -2.38 21.29
C LYS A 265 12.27 -3.86 21.31
N VAL A 266 11.96 -4.43 20.14
CA VAL A 266 11.60 -5.85 20.02
C VAL A 266 12.79 -6.77 20.27
N ASN A 267 14.00 -6.36 19.88
CA ASN A 267 15.20 -7.19 19.95
C ASN A 267 16.13 -6.88 21.15
N ALA A 268 15.91 -5.79 21.89
CA ALA A 268 16.67 -5.43 23.10
C ALA A 268 16.44 -6.34 24.32
N LYS A 269 15.47 -7.26 24.24
CA LYS A 269 15.12 -8.23 25.31
C LYS A 269 15.57 -9.66 25.00
N LYS A 270 16.46 -9.86 24.02
CA LYS A 270 17.11 -11.15 23.74
C LYS A 270 18.53 -11.13 24.28
#